data_AF-A0A811RA78-F1
#
_entry.id   AF-A0A811RA78-F1
#
_cell.length_a   1.000
_cell.length_b   1.000
_cell.length_c   1.000
_cell.angle_alpha   90.00
_cell.angle_beta   90.00
_cell.angle_gamma   90.00
#
_symmetry.space_group_name_H-M   'P 1'
#
loop_
_entity.id
_entity.type
_entity.pdbx_description
1 polymer ?
#
loop_
_entity_poly.entity_id
_entity_poly.type
_entity_poly.pdbx_seq_one_letter_code
_entity_poly.pdbx_strand_id
1 'polypeptide(L)'
;MALLQEAQRGRDLRCYGSPCHRPEREKKPEIHGDNRFSIPRCIEVMSAMAELSPVEKSLAPDVFLDASNREIFLSLSVDIRPMWLRRKMKSLV
;
A
#
# COMPACT_ATOMS: atom_id res chain seq x y z
N MET A 1 41.68 -0.05 -28.50
CA MET A 1 40.91 -1.01 -27.68
C MET A 1 39.62 -0.33 -27.26
N ALA A 2 38.57 -0.50 -28.06
CA ALA A 2 37.22 -0.07 -27.71
C ALA A 2 36.66 -1.02 -26.64
N LEU A 3 35.92 -0.49 -25.67
CA LEU A 3 34.74 -1.14 -25.14
C LEU A 3 33.77 -0.05 -24.67
N LEU A 4 32.70 0.07 -25.45
CA LEU A 4 31.52 0.90 -25.24
C LEU A 4 30.76 0.45 -23.99
N GLN A 5 30.20 1.39 -23.25
CA GLN A 5 28.93 1.19 -22.56
C GLN A 5 28.01 2.36 -22.88
N GLU A 6 27.28 2.22 -23.98
CA GLU A 6 26.07 2.97 -24.26
C GLU A 6 24.98 2.54 -23.26
N ALA A 7 24.35 3.47 -22.55
CA ALA A 7 23.01 3.24 -22.01
C ALA A 7 22.27 4.57 -21.73
N GLN A 8 21.31 4.83 -22.61
CA GLN A 8 19.99 5.41 -22.32
C GLN A 8 19.85 6.93 -22.26
N ARG A 9 19.74 7.49 -23.47
CA ARG A 9 18.65 8.40 -23.91
C ARG A 9 17.45 8.46 -22.94
N GLY A 10 17.44 9.45 -22.06
CA GLY A 10 16.23 9.99 -21.45
C GLY A 10 15.99 11.38 -22.02
N ARG A 11 14.97 11.52 -22.87
CA ARG A 11 14.58 12.80 -23.49
C ARG A 11 14.17 13.78 -22.39
N ASP A 12 15.01 14.77 -22.12
CA ASP A 12 14.66 15.94 -21.32
C ASP A 12 13.76 16.86 -22.15
N LEU A 13 12.48 16.49 -22.25
CA LEU A 13 11.43 17.30 -22.85
C LEU A 13 11.07 18.40 -21.85
N ARG A 14 11.80 19.51 -21.96
CA ARG A 14 11.43 20.89 -21.61
C ARG A 14 10.08 21.03 -20.90
N CYS A 15 10.09 21.15 -19.57
CA CYS A 15 9.01 21.81 -18.84
C CYS A 15 9.40 23.27 -18.62
N TYR A 16 8.90 24.17 -19.47
CA TYR A 16 8.90 25.61 -19.20
C TYR A 16 7.81 25.91 -18.16
N GLY A 17 8.19 26.51 -17.02
CA GLY A 17 7.32 27.49 -16.35
C GLY A 17 6.36 27.03 -15.24
N SER A 18 6.70 26.06 -14.39
CA SER A 18 6.05 25.90 -13.07
C SER A 18 6.99 25.22 -12.08
N PRO A 19 7.06 25.64 -10.79
CA PRO A 19 7.77 24.87 -9.78
C PRO A 19 7.10 23.51 -9.66
N CYS A 20 7.82 22.44 -10.04
CA CYS A 20 7.41 21.09 -9.69
C CYS A 20 7.41 21.00 -8.15
N HIS A 21 6.24 21.17 -7.53
CA HIS A 21 6.04 20.74 -6.16
C HIS A 21 6.28 19.23 -6.15
N ARG A 22 7.46 18.80 -5.69
CA ARG A 22 7.59 17.43 -5.19
C ARG A 22 6.54 17.29 -4.10
N PRO A 23 5.67 16.26 -4.12
CA PRO A 23 5.00 15.90 -2.89
C PRO A 23 6.10 15.61 -1.87
N GLU A 24 6.12 16.43 -0.82
CA GLU A 24 7.01 16.31 0.31
C GLU A 24 6.89 14.87 0.82
N ARG A 25 8.01 14.13 0.88
CA ARG A 25 8.01 12.82 1.52
C ARG A 25 7.62 13.06 2.97
N GLU A 26 6.36 12.82 3.28
CA GLU A 26 5.83 12.90 4.64
C GLU A 26 6.77 12.15 5.58
N LYS A 27 7.26 12.90 6.56
CA LYS A 27 8.24 12.46 7.54
C LYS A 27 7.60 11.33 8.36
N LYS A 28 7.99 10.08 8.08
CA LYS A 28 7.51 8.90 8.81
C LYS A 28 7.83 9.10 10.30
N PRO A 29 6.83 9.19 11.20
CA PRO A 29 7.10 9.15 12.63
C PRO A 29 7.67 7.77 12.96
N GLU A 30 8.88 7.73 13.50
CA GLU A 30 9.45 6.50 14.04
C GLU A 30 8.70 6.15 15.33
N ILE A 31 7.66 5.32 15.19
CA ILE A 31 6.99 4.72 16.34
C ILE A 31 7.74 3.42 16.66
N HIS A 32 8.50 3.47 17.75
CA HIS A 32 9.18 2.32 18.36
C HIS A 32 8.16 1.50 19.18
N GLY A 33 7.19 0.91 18.48
CA GLY A 33 6.23 -0.05 18.99
C GLY A 33 6.03 -1.12 17.92
N ASP A 34 5.86 -2.37 18.33
CA ASP A 34 5.79 -3.54 17.44
C ASP A 34 4.88 -3.27 16.22
N ASN A 35 5.50 -2.89 15.11
CA ASN A 35 4.81 -2.32 13.95
C ASN A 35 4.11 -3.42 13.11
N ARG A 36 4.11 -4.64 13.65
CA ARG A 36 3.59 -5.87 13.06
C ARG A 36 2.12 -5.74 12.70
N PHE A 37 1.32 -5.04 13.50
CA PHE A 37 -0.14 -4.88 13.28
C PHE A 37 -0.57 -3.45 12.96
N SER A 38 0.27 -2.72 12.22
CA SER A 38 -0.01 -1.33 11.83
C SER A 38 -0.96 -1.24 10.63
N ILE A 39 -1.71 -0.14 10.53
CA ILE A 39 -2.59 0.14 9.37
C ILE A 39 -1.81 0.13 8.05
N PRO A 40 -0.64 0.81 7.92
CA PRO A 40 0.13 0.78 6.68
C PRO A 40 0.49 -0.64 6.23
N ARG A 41 0.83 -1.53 7.18
CA ARG A 41 1.11 -2.92 6.87
C ARG A 41 -0.13 -3.68 6.37
N CYS A 42 -1.30 -3.41 6.97
CA CYS A 42 -2.56 -3.99 6.50
C CYS A 42 -2.87 -3.55 5.06
N ILE A 43 -2.72 -2.26 4.75
CA ILE A 43 -2.96 -1.69 3.41
C ILE A 43 -1.99 -2.28 2.38
N GLU A 44 -0.70 -2.41 2.72
CA GLU A 44 0.31 -2.99 1.86
C GLU A 44 -0.05 -4.44 1.47
N VAL A 45 -0.38 -5.26 2.47
CA VAL A 45 -0.78 -6.66 2.25
C VAL A 45 -2.08 -6.74 1.44
N MET A 46 -3.09 -5.95 1.78
CA MET A 46 -4.37 -5.91 1.06
C MET A 46 -4.22 -5.48 -0.40
N SER A 47 -3.35 -4.50 -0.66
CA SER A 47 -3.14 -3.98 -2.02
C SER A 47 -2.53 -5.04 -2.95
N ALA A 48 -1.69 -5.92 -2.42
CA ALA A 48 -1.06 -7.02 -3.15
C ALA A 48 -2.00 -8.23 -3.42
N MET A 49 -3.16 -8.30 -2.76
CA MET A 49 -4.12 -9.39 -2.97
C MET A 49 -4.82 -9.22 -4.33
N ALA A 50 -4.66 -10.20 -5.22
CA ALA A 50 -5.25 -10.17 -6.56
C ALA A 50 -6.74 -10.54 -6.56
N GLU A 51 -7.19 -11.23 -5.52
CA GLU A 51 -8.54 -11.75 -5.34
C GLU A 51 -9.55 -10.65 -5.01
N LEU A 52 -9.09 -9.49 -4.53
CA LEU A 52 -9.94 -8.36 -4.17
C LEU A 52 -10.09 -7.39 -5.35
N SER A 53 -11.34 -7.05 -5.65
CA SER A 53 -11.68 -5.99 -6.61
C SER A 53 -11.26 -4.60 -6.11
N PRO A 54 -11.17 -3.59 -6.99
CA PRO A 54 -10.89 -2.21 -6.58
C PRO A 54 -11.88 -1.67 -5.54
N VAL A 55 -13.17 -2.03 -5.66
CA VAL A 55 -14.23 -1.63 -4.71
C VAL A 55 -14.00 -2.27 -3.34
N GLU A 56 -13.61 -3.54 -3.29
CA GLU A 56 -13.29 -4.20 -2.02
C GLU A 56 -12.04 -3.60 -1.37
N LYS A 57 -11.03 -3.24 -2.18
CA LYS A 57 -9.82 -2.57 -1.70
C LYS A 57 -10.09 -1.16 -1.17
N SER A 58 -11.11 -0.45 -1.68
CA SER A 58 -11.48 0.87 -1.16
C SER A 58 -12.24 0.82 0.17
N LEU A 59 -12.96 -0.27 0.44
CA LEU A 59 -13.77 -0.45 1.66
C LEU A 59 -12.98 -1.08 2.82
N ALA A 60 -12.03 -1.97 2.51
CA ALA A 60 -11.26 -2.69 3.51
C ALA A 60 -10.46 -1.81 4.51
N PRO A 61 -9.98 -0.59 4.18
CA PRO A 61 -9.33 0.29 5.17
C PRO A 61 -10.19 0.59 6.41
N ASP A 62 -11.52 0.66 6.27
CA ASP A 62 -12.43 0.91 7.40
C ASP A 62 -12.38 -0.23 8.44
N VAL A 63 -12.15 -1.46 7.97
CA VAL A 63 -11.97 -2.63 8.85
C VAL A 63 -10.72 -2.50 9.72
N PHE A 64 -9.67 -1.84 9.21
CA PHE A 64 -8.36 -1.72 9.88
C PHE A 64 -8.30 -0.60 10.92
N LEU A 65 -9.34 0.22 11.06
CA LEU A 65 -9.42 1.22 12.14
C LEU A 65 -9.40 0.54 13.53
N ASP A 66 -10.00 -0.65 13.62
CA ASP A 66 -10.00 -1.49 14.81
C ASP A 66 -8.68 -2.29 14.95
N ALA A 67 -8.07 -2.24 16.13
CA ALA A 67 -6.78 -2.88 16.39
C ALA A 67 -6.83 -4.42 16.34
N SER A 68 -7.89 -5.02 16.88
CA SER A 68 -8.08 -6.47 16.86
C SER A 68 -8.30 -6.97 15.43
N ASN A 69 -9.00 -6.21 14.59
CA ASN A 69 -9.16 -6.55 13.18
C ASN A 69 -7.82 -6.58 12.42
N ARG A 70 -6.89 -5.65 12.73
CA ARG A 70 -5.54 -5.65 12.12
C ARG A 70 -4.74 -6.88 12.51
N GLU A 71 -4.76 -7.22 13.80
CA GLU A 71 -4.08 -8.41 14.32
C GLU A 71 -4.62 -9.70 13.69
N ILE A 72 -5.95 -9.84 13.63
CA ILE A 72 -6.59 -10.97 12.96
C ILE A 72 -6.18 -11.03 11.48
N PHE A 73 -6.34 -9.94 10.73
CA PHE A 73 -6.04 -9.90 9.30
C PHE A 73 -4.61 -10.35 8.99
N LEU A 74 -3.62 -9.81 9.72
CA LEU A 74 -2.21 -10.12 9.47
C LEU A 74 -1.79 -11.49 10.01
N SER A 75 -2.53 -12.06 10.95
CA SER A 75 -2.31 -13.43 11.46
C SER A 75 -2.95 -14.52 10.60
N LEU A 76 -3.96 -14.18 9.78
CA LEU A 76 -4.59 -15.12 8.85
C LEU A 76 -3.64 -15.47 7.68
N SER A 77 -3.80 -16.69 7.14
CA SER A 77 -3.10 -17.11 5.92
C SER A 77 -3.61 -16.35 4.69
N VAL A 78 -2.78 -16.30 3.66
CA VAL A 78 -3.05 -15.53 2.43
C VAL A 78 -4.39 -15.92 1.80
N ASP A 79 -4.73 -17.21 1.77
CA ASP A 79 -5.96 -17.71 1.15
C ASP A 79 -7.23 -17.35 1.95
N ILE A 80 -7.09 -17.13 3.27
CA ILE A 80 -8.24 -16.86 4.16
C ILE A 80 -8.54 -15.36 4.26
N ARG A 81 -7.52 -14.51 4.13
CA ARG A 81 -7.63 -13.04 4.22
C ARG A 81 -8.75 -12.44 3.35
N PRO A 82 -8.89 -12.76 2.04
CA PRO A 82 -9.92 -12.15 1.20
C PRO A 82 -11.33 -12.53 1.67
N MET A 83 -11.52 -13.80 2.04
CA MET A 83 -12.82 -14.30 2.53
C MET A 83 -13.23 -13.63 3.83
N TRP A 84 -12.29 -13.49 4.77
CA TRP A 84 -12.53 -12.82 6.04
C TRP A 84 -12.87 -11.33 5.84
N LEU A 85 -12.10 -10.63 5.00
CA LEU A 85 -12.31 -9.22 4.68
C LEU A 85 -13.70 -8.97 4.09
N ARG A 86 -14.12 -9.77 3.10
CA ARG A 86 -15.47 -9.70 2.51
C ARG A 86 -16.57 -9.82 3.55
N ARG A 87 -16.43 -10.76 4.49
CA ARG A 87 -17.39 -10.95 5.58
C ARG A 87 -17.42 -9.74 6.52
N LYS A 88 -16.27 -9.17 6.85
CA LYS A 88 -16.18 -7.99 7.74
C LYS A 88 -16.76 -6.74 7.08
N MET A 89 -16.48 -6.50 5.80
CA MET A 89 -17.06 -5.37 5.07
C MET A 89 -18.58 -5.44 5.00
N LYS A 90 -19.16 -6.64 4.81
CA LYS A 90 -20.62 -6.83 4.84
C LYS A 90 -21.27 -6.48 6.19
N SER A 91 -20.52 -6.48 7.29
CA SER A 91 -21.03 -6.07 8.61
C SER A 91 -20.92 -4.57 8.88
N LEU A 92 -20.30 -3.81 7.97
CA LEU A 92 -20.23 -2.35 8.05
C LEU A 92 -21.45 -1.66 7.39
N VAL A 93 -22.28 -2.43 6.68
CA VAL A 93 -23.44 -1.95 5.90
C VAL A 93 -24.74 -2.50 6.48
#